data_AF-A0A9D8BT22-F1
#
_entry.id   AF-A0A9D8BT22-F1
#
_cell.length_a   1.000
_cell.length_b   1.000
_cell.length_c   1.000
_cell.angle_alpha   90.00
_cell.angle_beta   90.00
_cell.angle_gamma   90.00
#
_symmetry.space_group_name_H-M   'P 1'
#
loop_
_entity.id
_entity.type
_entity.pdbx_description
1 polymer ?
#
loop_
_entity_poly.entity_id
_entity_poly.type
_entity_poly.pdbx_seq_one_letter_code
_entity_poly.pdbx_strand_id
1 'polypeptide(L)'
;MDVVGSYPGDNRLHTNVAWWENPGNGAGNRARHHVGAILYRDADWFAIGELNGDGRSDIIVTEEISVRPYRPAHLFWFQQPTNPKSPGWIRHTVMEGYTLKSLDVVDMDKDGDLDVVTCEQRGTRKLMI
;
A
#
# COMPACT_ATOMS: atom_id res chain seq x y z
N MET A 1 -15.56 2.52 -11.64
CA MET A 1 -14.84 1.98 -10.47
C MET A 1 -13.42 1.71 -10.89
N ASP A 2 -12.48 2.45 -10.31
CA ASP A 2 -11.04 2.26 -10.53
C ASP A 2 -10.52 1.09 -9.70
N VAL A 3 -9.29 0.64 -9.97
CA VAL A 3 -8.66 -0.49 -9.28
C VAL A 3 -7.28 -0.09 -8.78
N VAL A 4 -6.88 -0.53 -7.59
CA VAL A 4 -5.51 -0.42 -7.06
C VAL A 4 -4.89 -1.81 -6.98
N GLY A 5 -3.57 -1.89 -7.16
CA GLY A 5 -2.85 -3.15 -7.04
C GLY A 5 -1.38 -3.03 -7.44
N SER A 6 -0.74 -4.17 -7.63
CA SER A 6 0.66 -4.26 -8.02
C SER A 6 0.86 -4.78 -9.44
N TYR A 7 2.04 -4.51 -10.00
CA TYR A 7 2.51 -5.12 -11.25
C TYR A 7 4.03 -5.29 -11.23
N PRO A 8 4.60 -6.21 -12.04
CA PRO A 8 6.04 -6.42 -12.09
C PRO A 8 6.81 -5.15 -12.47
N GLY A 9 7.95 -4.92 -11.81
CA GLY A 9 8.91 -3.88 -12.20
C GLY A 9 9.82 -4.29 -13.34
N ASP A 10 10.63 -3.34 -13.80
CA ASP A 10 11.57 -3.50 -14.92
C ASP A 10 12.69 -4.53 -14.63
N ASN A 11 12.86 -4.90 -13.36
CA ASN A 11 13.70 -6.00 -12.91
C ASN A 11 12.90 -6.87 -11.92
N ARG A 12 13.34 -8.13 -11.71
CA ARG A 12 12.70 -9.06 -10.76
C ARG A 12 12.81 -8.64 -9.29
N LEU A 13 13.43 -7.49 -9.01
CA LEU A 13 13.65 -7.00 -7.66
C LEU A 13 12.59 -5.97 -7.28
N HIS A 14 11.79 -5.45 -8.21
CA HIS A 14 10.83 -4.39 -7.92
C HIS A 14 9.40 -4.88 -8.18
N THR A 15 8.52 -4.60 -7.22
CA THR A 15 7.06 -4.68 -7.39
C THR A 15 6.53 -3.26 -7.43
N ASN A 16 5.90 -2.87 -8.53
CA ASN A 16 5.32 -1.54 -8.64
C ASN A 16 3.91 -1.53 -8.08
N VAL A 17 3.51 -0.41 -7.49
CA VAL A 17 2.13 -0.09 -7.11
C VAL A 17 1.55 0.87 -8.15
N ALA A 18 0.31 0.61 -8.55
CA ALA A 18 -0.43 1.47 -9.47
C ALA A 18 -1.91 1.45 -9.17
N TRP A 19 -2.59 2.44 -9.73
CA TRP A 19 -4.03 2.39 -9.92
C TRP A 19 -4.37 2.37 -11.41
N TRP A 20 -5.50 1.78 -11.74
CA TRP A 20 -6.04 1.68 -13.08
C TRP A 20 -7.36 2.40 -13.18
N GLU A 21 -7.40 3.37 -14.08
CA GLU A 21 -8.59 4.17 -14.37
C GLU A 21 -9.60 3.36 -15.18
N ASN A 22 -10.82 3.35 -14.69
CA ASN A 22 -11.98 2.83 -15.39
C ASN A 22 -12.63 3.98 -16.18
N PRO A 23 -12.63 3.89 -17.52
CA PRO A 23 -13.16 4.95 -18.39
C PRO A 23 -14.69 5.12 -18.33
N GLY A 24 -15.41 4.31 -17.55
CA GLY A 24 -16.86 4.45 -17.34
C GLY A 24 -17.72 3.97 -18.50
N ASN A 25 -17.14 3.38 -19.54
CA ASN A 25 -17.84 2.91 -20.75
C ASN A 25 -17.92 1.37 -20.86
N GLY A 26 -17.61 0.65 -19.77
CA GLY A 26 -17.62 -0.82 -19.75
C GLY A 26 -16.46 -1.47 -20.52
N ALA A 27 -15.62 -0.70 -21.22
CA ALA A 27 -14.32 -1.20 -21.63
C ALA A 27 -13.46 -1.35 -20.37
N GLY A 28 -12.87 -2.52 -20.16
CA GLY A 28 -12.01 -2.79 -19.02
C GLY A 28 -10.89 -1.74 -18.86
N ASN A 29 -10.28 -1.74 -17.67
CA ASN A 29 -9.23 -0.81 -17.24
C ASN A 29 -8.11 -0.61 -18.29
N ARG A 30 -7.87 0.64 -18.73
CA ARG A 30 -6.87 0.91 -19.80
C ARG A 30 -5.75 1.88 -19.39
N ALA A 31 -6.00 2.88 -18.55
CA ALA A 31 -4.94 3.80 -18.14
C ALA A 31 -4.39 3.39 -16.78
N ARG A 32 -3.14 2.90 -16.76
CA ARG A 32 -2.39 2.60 -15.54
C ARG A 32 -1.59 3.84 -15.12
N HIS A 33 -1.72 4.24 -13.87
CA HIS A 33 -1.03 5.36 -13.28
C HIS A 33 -0.08 4.85 -12.20
N HIS A 34 1.21 5.17 -12.33
CA HIS A 34 2.24 4.70 -11.40
C HIS A 34 2.18 5.47 -10.08
N VAL A 35 2.18 4.75 -8.97
CA VAL A 35 2.16 5.31 -7.61
C VAL A 35 3.57 5.27 -7.02
N GLY A 36 4.19 4.09 -7.03
CA GLY A 36 5.53 3.90 -6.49
C GLY A 36 6.03 2.49 -6.65
N ALA A 37 7.18 2.20 -6.05
CA ALA A 37 7.81 0.88 -6.12
C ALA A 37 8.17 0.35 -4.74
N ILE A 38 8.08 -0.97 -4.63
CA ILE A 38 8.46 -1.79 -3.49
C ILE A 38 9.70 -2.56 -3.90
N LEU A 39 10.73 -2.53 -3.05
CA LEU A 39 12.00 -3.17 -3.31
C LEU A 39 12.07 -4.54 -2.63
N TYR A 40 12.48 -5.54 -3.40
CA TYR A 40 12.80 -6.90 -3.00
C TYR A 40 11.64 -7.68 -2.33
N ARG A 41 10.39 -7.23 -2.50
CA ARG A 41 9.23 -7.77 -1.79
C ARG A 41 7.97 -7.71 -2.63
N ASP A 42 7.00 -8.47 -2.16
CA ASP A 42 5.67 -8.51 -2.73
C ASP A 42 4.76 -7.59 -1.91
N ALA A 43 4.02 -6.73 -2.60
CA ALA A 43 2.83 -6.12 -2.00
C ALA A 43 1.86 -7.26 -1.67
N ASP A 44 1.38 -7.30 -0.43
CA ASP A 44 0.48 -8.36 0.04
C ASP A 44 -0.97 -7.84 0.03
N TRP A 45 -1.32 -6.97 0.97
CA TRP A 45 -2.63 -6.32 1.02
C TRP A 45 -2.59 -4.83 0.68
N PHE A 46 -3.71 -4.36 0.13
CA PHE A 46 -3.99 -2.97 -0.19
C PHE A 46 -5.24 -2.49 0.54
N ALA A 47 -5.21 -1.24 1.00
CA ALA A 47 -6.39 -0.50 1.43
C ALA A 47 -6.32 0.95 0.92
N ILE A 48 -7.45 1.64 0.94
CA ILE A 48 -7.57 3.03 0.50
C ILE A 48 -8.25 3.81 1.61
N GLY A 49 -7.70 4.97 1.98
CA GLY A 49 -8.22 5.81 3.06
C GLY A 49 -7.70 7.23 2.96
N GLU A 50 -8.36 8.18 3.63
CA GLU A 50 -7.89 9.55 3.80
C GLU A 50 -7.07 9.59 5.10
N LEU A 51 -5.74 9.74 5.01
CA LEU A 51 -4.86 9.47 6.16
C LEU A 51 -4.20 10.72 6.74
N ASN A 52 -4.36 11.87 6.10
CA ASN A 52 -3.62 13.08 6.45
C ASN A 52 -4.48 14.35 6.46
N GLY A 53 -5.81 14.24 6.37
CA GLY A 53 -6.74 15.35 6.41
C GLY A 53 -6.72 16.26 5.19
N ASP A 54 -6.10 15.86 4.08
CA ASP A 54 -6.01 16.65 2.85
C ASP A 54 -7.16 16.40 1.85
N GLY A 55 -8.07 15.49 2.20
CA GLY A 55 -9.30 15.20 1.46
C GLY A 55 -9.07 14.37 0.21
N ARG A 56 -7.90 13.71 0.08
CA ARG A 56 -7.56 12.81 -1.02
C ARG A 56 -7.37 11.39 -0.52
N SER A 57 -7.65 10.43 -1.39
CA SER A 57 -7.53 9.01 -1.04
C SER A 57 -6.09 8.54 -1.21
N ASP A 58 -5.49 8.13 -0.12
CA ASP A 58 -4.17 7.53 -0.06
C ASP A 58 -4.23 6.00 -0.20
N ILE A 59 -3.11 5.37 -0.56
CA ILE A 59 -3.01 3.92 -0.75
C ILE A 59 -2.14 3.33 0.35
N ILE A 60 -2.71 2.46 1.19
CA ILE A 60 -2.01 1.70 2.22
C ILE A 60 -1.58 0.36 1.63
N VAL A 61 -0.34 -0.05 1.93
CA VAL A 61 0.23 -1.32 1.45
C VAL A 61 0.97 -2.03 2.58
N THR A 62 0.77 -3.34 2.65
CA THR A 62 1.59 -4.25 3.47
C THR A 62 2.53 -5.06 2.59
N GLU A 63 3.67 -5.47 3.15
CA GLU A 63 4.64 -6.30 2.45
C GLU A 63 4.74 -7.72 3.02
N GLU A 64 4.99 -8.68 2.13
CA GLU A 64 5.44 -10.03 2.48
C GLU A 64 6.97 -10.16 2.31
N ILE A 65 7.61 -10.94 3.20
CA ILE A 65 8.96 -11.45 2.98
C ILE A 65 8.88 -12.75 2.15
N SER A 66 9.28 -12.67 0.89
CA SER A 66 9.33 -13.82 -0.02
C SER A 66 10.75 -14.28 -0.38
N VAL A 67 11.78 -13.45 -0.16
CA VAL A 67 13.17 -13.73 -0.59
C VAL A 67 14.20 -13.67 0.54
N ARG A 68 15.30 -14.42 0.40
CA ARG A 68 16.44 -14.43 1.32
C ARG A 68 17.60 -13.56 0.79
N PRO A 69 18.43 -12.94 1.66
CA PRO A 69 18.30 -12.92 3.12
C PRO A 69 17.08 -12.11 3.56
N TYR A 70 16.44 -12.55 4.63
CA TYR A 70 15.23 -11.89 5.14
C TYR A 70 15.56 -10.46 5.57
N ARG A 71 14.69 -9.54 5.18
CA ARG A 71 14.73 -8.12 5.56
C ARG A 71 13.37 -7.73 6.13
N PRO A 72 13.23 -6.68 6.97
CA PRO A 72 11.94 -6.35 7.62
C PRO A 72 10.84 -5.95 6.62
N ALA A 73 9.67 -6.56 6.64
CA ALA A 73 8.52 -6.05 5.87
C ALA A 73 8.05 -4.71 6.43
N HIS A 74 7.32 -3.95 5.62
CA HIS A 74 6.79 -2.66 6.02
C HIS A 74 5.28 -2.60 5.87
N LEU A 75 4.66 -1.80 6.75
CA LEU A 75 3.40 -1.13 6.49
C LEU A 75 3.73 0.31 6.12
N PHE A 76 3.26 0.76 4.97
CA PHE A 76 3.40 2.15 4.52
C PHE A 76 2.17 2.58 3.75
N TRP A 77 2.06 3.88 3.55
CA TRP A 77 1.07 4.45 2.65
C TRP A 77 1.73 5.39 1.65
N PHE A 78 1.08 5.53 0.50
CA PHE A 78 1.43 6.51 -0.52
C PHE A 78 0.43 7.65 -0.47
N GLN A 79 0.96 8.86 -0.22
CA GLN A 79 0.21 10.09 -0.22
C GLN A 79 -0.14 10.50 -1.65
N GLN A 80 -1.42 10.71 -1.91
CA GLN A 80 -1.88 11.16 -3.22
C GLN A 80 -1.43 12.61 -3.48
N PRO A 81 -0.78 12.91 -4.62
CA PRO A 81 -0.57 14.29 -5.03
C PRO A 81 -1.91 14.96 -5.40
N THR A 82 -1.89 16.28 -5.57
CA THR A 82 -3.08 17.05 -5.98
C THR A 82 -3.70 16.56 -7.29
N ASN A 83 -2.89 16.00 -8.19
CA ASN A 83 -3.36 15.27 -9.37
C ASN A 83 -2.95 13.79 -9.27
N PRO A 84 -3.87 12.83 -9.07
CA PRO A 84 -3.54 11.41 -8.89
C PRO A 84 -2.87 10.75 -10.12
N LYS A 85 -2.96 11.39 -11.29
CA LYS A 85 -2.32 10.94 -12.54
C LYS A 85 -0.88 11.44 -12.67
N SER A 86 -0.47 12.41 -11.87
CA SER A 86 0.90 12.90 -11.85
C SER A 86 1.80 11.94 -11.07
N PRO A 87 3.07 11.78 -11.46
CA PRO A 87 4.06 11.11 -10.63
C PRO A 87 4.29 11.90 -9.33
N GLY A 88 4.92 11.26 -8.34
CA GLY A 88 5.34 11.93 -7.11
C GLY A 88 4.42 11.69 -5.90
N TRP A 89 3.75 10.54 -5.85
CA TRP A 89 3.16 10.07 -4.60
C TRP A 89 4.26 9.93 -3.53
N ILE A 90 4.00 10.43 -2.33
CA ILE A 90 5.00 10.43 -1.25
C ILE A 90 4.79 9.18 -0.40
N ARG A 91 5.83 8.37 -0.22
CA ARG A 91 5.76 7.19 0.65
C ARG A 91 6.04 7.57 2.10
N HIS A 92 5.16 7.13 2.99
CA HIS A 92 5.31 7.25 4.45
C HIS A 92 5.31 5.87 5.09
N THR A 93 6.42 5.49 5.73
CA THR A 93 6.52 4.21 6.46
C THR A 93 5.88 4.37 7.84
N VAL A 94 4.90 3.50 8.15
CA VAL A 94 4.21 3.48 9.44
C VAL A 94 4.95 2.58 10.43
N MET A 95 5.28 1.36 10.00
CA MET A 95 6.03 0.42 10.83
C MET A 95 6.87 -0.56 10.02
N GLU A 96 7.86 -1.12 10.70
CA GLU A 96 8.65 -2.26 10.25
C GLU A 96 8.23 -3.50 11.05
N GLY A 97 8.04 -4.61 10.33
CA GLY A 97 7.72 -5.93 10.87
C GLY A 97 8.40 -7.01 10.06
N TYR A 98 7.79 -8.19 10.00
CA TYR A 98 8.37 -9.32 9.28
C TYR A 98 7.46 -9.82 8.17
N THR A 99 6.25 -10.32 8.40
CA THR A 99 5.33 -10.62 7.28
C THR A 99 3.93 -10.20 7.67
N LEU A 100 3.45 -9.12 7.06
CA LEU A 100 2.18 -8.48 7.40
C LEU A 100 1.12 -8.95 6.40
N LYS A 101 0.27 -9.89 6.83
CA LYS A 101 -0.65 -10.65 5.95
C LYS A 101 -2.12 -10.30 6.11
N SER A 102 -2.39 -9.15 6.72
CA SER A 102 -3.75 -8.64 6.88
C SER A 102 -3.70 -7.12 6.93
N LEU A 103 -4.78 -6.50 6.49
CA LEU A 103 -4.92 -5.07 6.54
C LEU A 103 -6.40 -4.72 6.64
N ASP A 104 -6.74 -3.91 7.64
CA ASP A 104 -8.03 -3.24 7.74
C ASP A 104 -7.79 -1.78 8.12
N VAL A 105 -8.72 -0.91 7.73
CA VAL A 105 -8.62 0.54 7.94
C VAL A 105 -9.94 1.06 8.47
N VAL A 106 -9.93 1.62 9.67
CA VAL A 106 -11.12 2.07 10.39
C VAL A 106 -10.74 3.09 11.45
N ASP A 107 -11.60 4.06 11.70
CA ASP A 107 -11.52 4.91 12.89
C ASP A 107 -11.91 4.08 14.13
N MET A 108 -10.92 3.52 14.83
CA MET A 108 -11.14 2.56 15.92
C MET A 108 -11.47 3.26 17.23
N ASP A 109 -10.79 4.38 17.52
CA ASP A 109 -10.95 5.10 18.78
C ASP A 109 -11.97 6.26 18.71
N LYS A 110 -12.49 6.55 17.51
CA LYS A 110 -13.53 7.54 17.21
C LYS A 110 -13.08 8.98 17.37
N ASP A 111 -11.80 9.26 17.15
CA ASP A 111 -11.29 10.62 17.13
C ASP A 111 -11.42 11.31 15.75
N GLY A 112 -11.82 10.55 14.73
CA GLY A 112 -12.11 11.03 13.39
C GLY A 112 -10.95 10.90 12.41
N ASP A 113 -9.81 10.33 12.80
CA ASP A 113 -8.80 9.85 11.87
C ASP A 113 -8.92 8.33 11.61
N LEU A 114 -8.25 7.84 10.57
CA LEU A 114 -8.30 6.42 10.20
C LEU A 114 -7.13 5.66 10.84
N ASP A 115 -7.44 4.66 11.64
CA ASP A 115 -6.46 3.70 12.15
C ASP A 115 -6.20 2.56 11.17
N VAL A 116 -5.01 1.95 11.29
CA VAL A 116 -4.62 0.78 10.52
C VAL A 116 -4.43 -0.43 11.42
N VAL A 117 -5.15 -1.51 11.12
CA VAL A 117 -5.04 -2.79 11.84
C VAL A 117 -4.36 -3.84 10.96
N THR A 118 -3.31 -4.46 11.48
CA THR A 118 -2.56 -5.50 10.77
C THR A 118 -2.10 -6.61 11.72
N CYS A 119 -1.74 -7.77 11.17
CA CYS A 119 -1.25 -8.92 11.90
C CYS A 119 0.02 -9.46 11.22
N GLU A 120 1.03 -9.75 12.04
CA GLU A 120 2.27 -10.37 11.61
C GLU A 120 2.14 -11.90 11.62
N GLN A 121 2.19 -12.54 10.45
CA GLN A 121 2.03 -14.00 10.32
C GLN A 121 3.32 -14.78 10.56
N ARG A 122 4.47 -14.14 10.37
CA ARG A 122 5.79 -14.73 10.62
C ARG A 122 6.61 -13.69 11.35
N GLY A 123 7.19 -14.05 12.48
CA GLY A 123 8.08 -13.20 13.25
C GLY A 123 8.43 -13.81 14.59
N THR A 124 9.61 -13.47 15.11
CA THR A 124 10.06 -13.90 16.45
C THR A 124 9.79 -12.85 17.52
N ARG A 125 9.30 -11.66 17.13
CA ARG A 125 8.97 -10.58 18.06
C ARG A 125 7.48 -10.64 18.41
N LYS A 126 7.18 -10.78 19.69
CA LYS A 126 5.86 -10.47 20.22
C LYS A 126 5.75 -8.96 20.30
N LEU A 127 4.78 -8.36 19.62
CA LEU A 127 4.39 -6.99 19.90
C LEU A 127 3.76 -7.01 21.31
N MET A 128 4.50 -6.53 22.31
CA MET A 128 3.93 -6.17 23.61
C MET A 128 3.76 -4.67 23.58
N ILE A 129 2.50 -4.23 23.56
CA ILE A 129 2.09 -2.83 23.69
C ILE A 129 1.70 -2.62 25.15
#